data_AF-A0AAN6YYF9-F1
#
_entry.id   AF-A0AAN6YYF9-F1
#
_cell.length_a   1.000
_cell.length_b   1.000
_cell.length_c   1.000
_cell.angle_alpha   90.00
_cell.angle_beta   90.00
_cell.angle_gamma   90.00
#
_symmetry.space_group_name_H-M   'P 1'
#
loop_
_entity.id
_entity.type
_entity.pdbx_description
1 polymer ?
#
loop_
_entity_poly.entity_id
_entity_poly.type
_entity_poly.pdbx_seq_one_letter_code
_entity_poly.pdbx_strand_id
1 'polypeptide(L)'
;MRFSTLIIITALGVAASAGPLSKRQTECPEASNIPACGLPCIQSAATAVGCAVDGYACMCSKFDALRLAAAPCAVSNCGMAGVPALLAAAEAVCAACA
;
A
#
# COMPACT_ATOMS: atom_id res chain seq x y z
N MET A 1 -0.13 28.11 -40.96
CA MET A 1 -1.53 27.65 -41.15
C MET A 1 -1.52 26.38 -41.97
N ARG A 2 -1.70 25.22 -41.33
CA ARG A 2 -2.00 23.94 -41.99
C ARG A 2 -2.74 23.05 -40.98
N PHE A 3 -4.01 23.38 -40.79
CA PHE A 3 -4.98 22.63 -39.99
C PHE A 3 -5.64 21.56 -40.88
N SER A 4 -5.23 20.31 -40.69
CA SER A 4 -5.89 19.08 -41.15
C SER A 4 -5.16 17.96 -40.40
N THR A 5 -5.78 17.11 -39.60
CA THR A 5 -7.04 16.42 -39.85
C THR A 5 -7.57 15.83 -38.53
N LEU A 6 -8.87 15.94 -38.31
CA LEU A 6 -9.76 14.97 -37.66
C LEU A 6 -9.11 13.90 -36.74
N ILE A 7 -9.21 14.08 -35.41
CA ILE A 7 -9.23 12.95 -34.48
C ILE A 7 -10.47 13.06 -33.60
N ILE A 8 -11.54 12.51 -34.17
CA ILE A 8 -12.55 11.62 -33.60
C ILE A 8 -12.61 11.61 -32.06
N ILE A 9 -13.75 12.10 -31.59
CA ILE A 9 -14.34 11.91 -30.29
C ILE A 9 -14.44 10.39 -30.02
N THR A 10 -13.69 9.88 -29.06
CA THR A 10 -14.09 8.66 -28.35
C THR A 10 -14.18 9.00 -26.88
N ALA A 11 -15.42 9.17 -26.42
CA ALA A 11 -15.75 9.07 -25.01
C ALA A 11 -15.48 7.63 -24.57
N LEU A 12 -14.23 7.30 -24.26
CA LEU A 12 -13.97 6.22 -23.32
C LEU A 12 -14.09 6.83 -21.94
N GLY A 13 -15.20 6.51 -21.28
CA GLY A 13 -15.27 6.58 -19.84
C GLY A 13 -14.00 5.96 -19.29
N VAL A 14 -13.20 6.78 -18.62
CA VAL A 14 -12.16 6.25 -17.75
C VAL A 14 -12.93 5.53 -16.66
N ALA A 15 -13.12 4.22 -16.87
CA ALA A 15 -13.16 3.31 -15.76
C ALA A 15 -11.98 3.74 -14.89
N ALA A 16 -12.28 4.26 -13.70
CA ALA A 16 -11.30 4.29 -12.65
C ALA A 16 -10.72 2.88 -12.65
N SER A 17 -9.50 2.72 -13.14
CA SER A 17 -8.71 1.54 -12.88
C SER A 17 -8.41 1.65 -11.40
N ALA A 18 -9.42 1.24 -10.62
CA ALA A 18 -9.28 0.79 -9.27
C ALA A 18 -8.37 -0.43 -9.35
N GLY A 19 -7.07 -0.19 -9.55
CA GLY A 19 -6.06 -1.15 -9.22
C GLY A 19 -6.24 -1.55 -7.75
N PRO A 20 -5.63 -2.65 -7.31
CA PRO A 20 -5.79 -3.17 -5.94
C PRO A 20 -5.43 -2.13 -4.85
N LEU A 21 -4.73 -1.05 -5.20
CA LEU A 21 -4.54 0.13 -4.36
C LEU A 21 -5.85 0.85 -4.02
N SER A 22 -6.75 1.06 -4.99
CA SER A 22 -7.99 1.83 -4.79
C SER A 22 -8.94 1.16 -3.79
N LYS A 23 -8.98 -0.17 -3.74
CA LYS A 23 -9.68 -0.91 -2.68
C LYS A 23 -9.03 -0.69 -1.30
N ARG A 24 -7.69 -0.75 -1.22
CA ARG A 24 -6.92 -0.49 0.02
C ARG A 24 -7.19 0.90 0.60
N GLN A 25 -7.30 1.95 -0.23
CA GLN A 25 -7.55 3.34 0.23
C GLN A 25 -9.02 3.61 0.53
N THR A 26 -9.94 2.88 -0.12
CA THR A 26 -11.39 2.99 0.18
C THR A 26 -11.74 2.29 1.50
N GLU A 27 -11.05 1.19 1.80
CA GLU A 27 -11.22 0.45 3.07
C GLU A 27 -10.35 1.05 4.20
N CYS A 28 -9.22 1.70 3.85
CA CYS A 28 -8.31 2.39 4.78
C CYS A 28 -7.66 3.63 4.15
N PRO A 29 -8.20 4.84 4.35
CA PRO A 29 -7.50 6.05 3.91
C PRO A 29 -6.10 6.18 4.54
N GLU A 30 -5.94 5.65 5.76
CA GLU A 30 -4.73 5.75 6.58
C GLU A 30 -3.55 4.97 6.00
N ALA A 31 -3.83 3.99 5.14
CA ALA A 31 -2.77 3.26 4.43
C ALA A 31 -2.02 4.14 3.43
N SER A 32 -2.57 5.29 3.07
CA SER A 32 -1.88 6.30 2.26
C SER A 32 -0.74 7.00 3.01
N ASN A 33 -0.73 6.94 4.35
CA ASN A 33 0.37 7.46 5.18
C ASN A 33 1.55 6.49 5.28
N ILE A 34 1.41 5.25 4.79
CA ILE A 34 2.53 4.32 4.76
C ILE A 34 3.58 4.84 3.75
N PRO A 35 4.83 5.05 4.18
CA PRO A 35 5.86 5.54 3.28
C PRO A 35 6.12 4.54 2.16
N ALA A 36 6.30 5.03 0.93
CA ALA A 36 6.49 4.20 -0.25
C ALA A 36 7.70 3.24 -0.13
N CYS A 37 8.72 3.62 0.66
CA CYS A 37 9.88 2.77 0.94
C CYS A 37 9.53 1.47 1.67
N GLY A 38 8.45 1.46 2.47
CA GLY A 38 8.05 0.33 3.30
C GLY A 38 6.86 -0.46 2.77
N LEU A 39 6.13 0.09 1.80
CA LEU A 39 5.01 -0.58 1.14
C LEU A 39 5.36 -1.97 0.56
N PRO A 40 6.47 -2.17 -0.18
CA PRO A 40 6.85 -3.51 -0.65
C PRO A 40 7.25 -4.43 0.51
N CYS A 41 7.81 -3.89 1.58
CA CYS A 41 8.21 -4.65 2.76
C CYS A 41 7.01 -5.20 3.53
N ILE A 42 5.95 -4.39 3.68
CA ILE A 42 4.70 -4.81 4.32
C ILE A 42 4.02 -5.91 3.49
N GLN A 43 4.00 -5.78 2.16
CA GLN A 43 3.43 -6.82 1.28
C GLN A 43 4.21 -8.14 1.34
N SER A 44 5.54 -8.06 1.35
CA SER A 44 6.38 -9.24 1.47
C SER A 44 6.20 -9.90 2.84
N ALA A 45 6.18 -9.10 3.91
CA ALA A 45 5.91 -9.57 5.27
C ALA A 45 4.51 -10.18 5.42
N ALA A 46 3.48 -9.58 4.80
CA ALA A 46 2.13 -10.10 4.80
C ALA A 46 2.08 -11.51 4.23
N THR A 47 2.73 -11.70 3.08
CA THR A 47 2.85 -13.02 2.44
C THR A 47 3.61 -14.01 3.33
N ALA A 48 4.68 -13.56 4.00
CA ALA A 48 5.47 -14.38 4.90
C ALA A 48 4.69 -14.85 6.15
N VAL A 49 3.74 -14.05 6.63
CA VAL A 49 2.85 -14.42 7.75
C VAL A 49 1.57 -15.13 7.30
N GLY A 50 1.41 -15.40 6.00
CA GLY A 50 0.25 -16.08 5.42
C GLY A 50 -0.99 -15.20 5.26
N CYS A 51 -0.83 -13.87 5.32
CA CYS A 51 -1.92 -12.92 5.06
C CYS A 51 -1.95 -12.50 3.60
N ALA A 52 -3.15 -12.24 3.08
CA ALA A 52 -3.32 -11.59 1.78
C ALA A 52 -2.63 -10.23 1.79
N VAL A 53 -2.03 -9.81 0.66
CA VAL A 53 -1.33 -8.53 0.53
C VAL A 53 -2.22 -7.31 0.76
N ASP A 54 -3.54 -7.51 0.77
CA ASP A 54 -4.62 -6.55 1.00
C ASP A 54 -5.37 -6.79 2.33
N GLY A 55 -5.11 -7.90 3.03
CA GLY A 55 -5.84 -8.31 4.23
C GLY A 55 -5.32 -7.66 5.52
N TYR A 56 -5.64 -6.39 5.75
CA TYR A 56 -5.21 -5.65 6.96
C TYR A 56 -5.62 -6.33 8.26
N ALA A 57 -6.87 -6.80 8.40
CA ALA A 57 -7.32 -7.52 9.60
C ALA A 57 -6.40 -8.71 9.95
N CYS A 58 -5.95 -9.47 8.95
CA CYS A 58 -5.00 -10.57 9.14
C CYS A 58 -3.62 -10.04 9.56
N MET A 59 -3.10 -9.05 8.82
CA MET A 59 -1.80 -8.43 9.10
C MET A 59 -1.74 -7.87 10.53
N CYS A 60 -2.83 -7.26 10.98
CA CYS A 60 -2.95 -6.62 12.29
C CYS A 60 -3.17 -7.64 13.41
N SER A 61 -3.93 -8.71 13.17
CA SER A 61 -4.02 -9.85 14.10
C SER A 61 -2.65 -10.53 14.29
N LYS A 62 -1.76 -10.42 13.32
CA LYS A 62 -0.39 -10.96 13.33
C LYS A 62 0.67 -9.85 13.30
N PHE A 63 0.37 -8.67 13.85
CA PHE A 63 1.24 -7.50 13.71
C PHE A 63 2.65 -7.76 14.23
N ASP A 64 2.78 -8.55 15.30
CA ASP A 64 4.06 -9.00 15.86
C ASP A 64 4.95 -9.79 14.89
N ALA A 65 4.35 -10.74 14.18
CA ALA A 65 5.08 -11.51 13.17
C ALA A 65 5.35 -10.65 11.94
N LEU A 66 4.39 -9.80 11.56
CA LEU A 66 4.51 -8.89 10.41
C LEU A 66 5.65 -7.90 10.61
N ARG A 67 5.75 -7.26 11.78
CA ARG A 67 6.79 -6.27 12.10
C ARG A 67 8.19 -6.90 12.11
N LEU A 68 8.33 -8.12 12.65
CA LEU A 68 9.59 -8.87 12.57
C LEU A 68 9.97 -9.21 11.12
N ALA A 69 9.00 -9.64 10.31
CA ALA A 69 9.23 -10.00 8.91
C ALA A 69 9.51 -8.77 8.02
N ALA A 70 8.90 -7.61 8.33
CA ALA A 70 9.08 -6.37 7.58
C ALA A 70 10.37 -5.62 7.97
N ALA A 71 10.83 -5.75 9.22
CA ALA A 71 12.02 -5.07 9.74
C ALA A 71 13.28 -5.17 8.85
N PRO A 72 13.72 -6.36 8.38
CA PRO A 72 14.93 -6.45 7.56
C PRO A 72 14.78 -5.71 6.22
N CYS A 73 13.62 -5.84 5.57
CA CYS A 73 13.33 -5.13 4.33
C CYS A 73 13.23 -3.61 4.55
N ALA A 74 12.61 -3.19 5.66
CA ALA A 74 12.44 -1.79 6.01
C ALA A 74 13.79 -1.12 6.32
N VAL A 75 14.72 -1.82 6.99
CA VAL A 75 16.09 -1.31 7.21
C VAL A 75 16.81 -1.11 5.88
N SER A 76 16.67 -2.05 4.93
CA SER A 76 17.33 -1.93 3.62
C SER A 76 16.70 -0.89 2.69
N ASN A 77 15.37 -0.69 2.72
CA ASN A 77 14.67 0.23 1.81
C ASN A 77 14.40 1.61 2.40
N CYS A 78 14.03 1.70 3.68
CA CYS A 78 13.71 2.95 4.37
C CYS A 78 14.86 3.48 5.22
N GLY A 79 15.91 2.68 5.46
CA GLY A 79 16.97 2.99 6.42
C GLY A 79 16.51 2.78 7.87
N MET A 80 17.47 2.65 8.79
CA MET A 80 17.17 2.41 10.21
C MET A 80 16.28 3.50 10.84
N ALA A 81 16.39 4.75 10.37
CA ALA A 81 15.56 5.85 10.84
C ALA A 81 14.11 5.82 10.32
N GLY A 82 13.86 5.16 9.19
CA GLY A 82 12.53 5.06 8.58
C GLY A 82 11.68 3.90 9.12
N VAL A 83 12.30 2.90 9.76
CA VAL A 83 11.62 1.77 10.40
C VAL A 83 10.57 2.20 11.43
N PRO A 84 10.85 3.08 12.41
CA PRO A 84 9.85 3.50 13.38
C PRO A 84 8.68 4.26 12.74
N ALA A 85 8.93 5.09 11.72
CA ALA A 85 7.87 5.78 11.00
C ALA A 85 6.97 4.81 10.22
N LEU A 86 7.57 3.79 9.61
CA LEU A 86 6.82 2.72 8.93
C LEU A 86 5.97 1.92 9.93
N LEU A 87 6.53 1.57 11.09
CA LEU A 87 5.80 0.84 12.13
C LEU A 87 4.63 1.66 12.68
N ALA A 88 4.84 2.94 12.98
CA ALA A 88 3.81 3.83 13.47
C ALA A 88 2.67 4.02 12.43
N ALA A 89 3.02 4.14 11.15
CA ALA A 89 2.03 4.18 10.08
C ALA A 89 1.24 2.86 9.99
N ALA A 90 1.91 1.71 10.12
CA ALA A 90 1.26 0.41 10.08
C ALA A 90 0.36 0.18 11.32
N GLU A 91 0.77 0.64 12.51
CA GLU A 91 -0.07 0.63 13.72
C GLU A 91 -1.30 1.52 13.56
N ALA A 92 -1.15 2.72 12.98
CA ALA A 92 -2.28 3.61 12.70
C ALA A 92 -3.29 2.96 11.75
N VAL A 93 -2.80 2.26 10.71
CA VAL A 93 -3.66 1.49 9.80
C VAL A 93 -4.36 0.36 10.55
N CYS A 94 -3.66 -0.36 11.43
CA CYS A 94 -4.29 -1.39 12.23
C CYS A 94 -5.32 -0.83 13.23
N ALA A 95 -5.07 0.33 13.83
CA ALA A 95 -6.02 0.95 14.73
C ALA A 95 -7.28 1.45 13.99
N ALA A 96 -7.13 1.92 12.75
CA ALA A 96 -8.23 2.45 11.95
C ALA A 96 -9.00 1.37 11.18
N CYS A 97 -8.40 0.20 10.91
CA CYS A 97 -8.91 -0.75 9.92
C CYS A 97 -8.79 -2.25 10.24
N ALA A 98 -8.21 -2.63 11.37
CA ALA A 98 -8.10 -4.05 11.74
C ALA A 98 -9.44 -4.66 12.14
#